data_AF-A0A0C2J4X2-F1
#
_entry.id   AF-A0A0C2J4X2-F1
#
_cell.length_a   1.000
_cell.length_b   1.000
_cell.length_c   1.000
_cell.angle_alpha   90.00
_cell.angle_beta   90.00
_cell.angle_gamma   90.00
#
_symmetry.space_group_name_H-M   'P 1'
#
loop_
_entity.id
_entity.type
_entity.pdbx_description
1 polymer ?
#
loop_
_entity_poly.entity_id
_entity_poly.type
_entity_poly.pdbx_seq_one_letter_code
_entity_poly.pdbx_strand_id
1 'polypeptide(L)'
;MATYASRWSSIDQLVQYENPLEYYNEFEQHPSVARGAPSLKVMSYYHVNTDISSLYNSNFWSFVCLCVRRPGKYRRILTERLLSDPSSVWYSIIKPHLLNITKETRLEYITLNALVRSGAELDAFFLYQAYYRDEKASLFRSCYLDTLREILCTRSYGQILEIRQVYFEIYGMELSECVCSKVKGSLKTFFGNIINMPRCKDGSLGNVDIRLFIDMSIYRQNKDQFIEMFSRLSFMDIRKLCKVFQKRYEKPLDSIFTGLRQSKLRKCAKTMCNYSSDHIGYFAKRLKEYILNDDEFGIIRIIIGRCEIDLHDILLVFKEKYSHLHMKSISKVFSNHLDVYYHIVLPLCGLSYDDSI
;
A
#
# COMPACT_ATOMS: atom_id res chain seq x y z
N MET A 1 16.16 5.65 14.42
CA MET A 1 16.88 5.38 13.16
C MET A 1 18.39 5.38 13.40
N ALA A 2 18.89 4.50 14.27
CA ALA A 2 20.32 4.40 14.55
C ALA A 2 20.68 2.92 14.61
N THR A 3 21.05 2.36 13.45
CA THR A 3 21.92 1.19 13.22
C THR A 3 21.77 0.68 11.78
N TYR A 4 22.16 1.46 10.77
CA TYR A 4 22.36 0.94 9.39
C TYR A 4 23.52 1.63 8.64
N ALA A 5 24.31 2.46 9.32
CA ALA A 5 25.36 3.27 8.70
C ALA A 5 26.56 2.46 8.13
N SER A 6 26.66 1.16 8.39
CA SER A 6 27.87 0.37 8.06
C SER A 6 27.80 -0.43 6.76
N ARG A 7 26.71 -0.39 5.98
CA ARG A 7 26.55 -1.30 4.82
C ARG A 7 27.02 -0.76 3.46
N TRP A 8 27.38 0.52 3.36
CA TRP A 8 27.57 1.20 2.07
C TRP A 8 28.88 1.99 1.94
N SER A 9 29.89 1.71 2.79
CA SER A 9 31.12 2.52 2.87
C SER A 9 32.10 2.34 1.71
N SER A 10 31.85 1.41 0.79
CA SER A 10 32.63 1.29 -0.44
C SER A 10 31.69 1.17 -1.62
N ILE A 11 32.08 1.78 -2.73
CA ILE A 11 31.59 1.63 -4.10
C ILE A 11 30.94 2.94 -4.61
N ASP A 12 31.57 3.51 -5.63
CA ASP A 12 30.97 4.36 -6.67
C ASP A 12 29.89 3.57 -7.40
N GLN A 13 28.78 3.31 -6.72
CA GLN A 13 27.91 2.19 -7.04
C GLN A 13 26.90 2.59 -8.11
N LEU A 14 27.13 2.11 -9.34
CA LEU A 14 26.07 1.91 -10.31
C LEU A 14 25.00 1.06 -9.62
N VAL A 15 23.84 1.65 -9.32
CA VAL A 15 22.70 0.91 -8.80
C VAL A 15 21.91 0.40 -9.99
N GLN A 16 22.07 -0.88 -10.30
CA GLN A 16 21.24 -1.56 -11.28
C GLN A 16 19.83 -1.76 -10.73
N TYR A 17 18.84 -1.39 -11.52
CA TYR A 17 17.42 -1.64 -11.28
C TYR A 17 16.88 -2.47 -12.44
N GLU A 18 17.21 -3.77 -12.42
CA GLU A 18 16.87 -4.70 -13.49
C GLU A 18 15.43 -5.20 -13.41
N ASN A 19 14.80 -5.12 -12.22
CA ASN A 19 13.45 -5.61 -12.01
C ASN A 19 12.60 -4.63 -11.19
N PRO A 20 11.51 -4.05 -11.77
CA PRO A 20 10.56 -3.23 -11.02
C PRO A 20 9.80 -3.99 -9.92
N LEU A 21 9.92 -5.33 -9.88
CA LEU A 21 9.14 -6.23 -9.04
C LEU A 21 10.00 -6.93 -7.98
N GLU A 22 11.06 -6.30 -7.46
CA GLU A 22 11.82 -6.88 -6.33
C GLU A 22 10.92 -7.21 -5.13
N TYR A 23 9.88 -6.40 -4.90
CA TYR A 23 8.82 -6.70 -3.95
C TYR A 23 7.64 -7.39 -4.65
N TYR A 24 7.76 -8.70 -4.79
CA TYR A 24 6.96 -9.52 -5.70
C TYR A 24 5.72 -10.13 -5.02
N ASN A 25 4.59 -10.14 -5.73
CA ASN A 25 3.39 -10.88 -5.34
C ASN A 25 3.08 -11.96 -6.38
N GLU A 26 3.18 -13.23 -6.00
CA GLU A 26 3.00 -14.37 -6.91
C GLU A 26 1.64 -14.40 -7.62
N PHE A 27 0.59 -13.86 -6.99
CA PHE A 27 -0.73 -13.80 -7.59
C PHE A 27 -0.81 -12.80 -8.74
N GLU A 28 -0.26 -11.59 -8.59
CA GLU A 28 -0.26 -10.54 -9.63
C GLU A 28 0.56 -10.96 -10.86
N GLN A 29 1.38 -11.99 -10.72
CA GLN A 29 2.35 -12.44 -11.70
C GLN A 29 1.92 -13.74 -12.38
N HIS A 30 0.84 -14.35 -11.89
CA HIS A 30 0.23 -15.50 -12.51
C HIS A 30 -0.21 -15.16 -13.96
N PRO A 31 0.07 -15.99 -14.98
CA PRO A 31 -0.18 -15.67 -16.39
C PRO A 31 -1.65 -15.33 -16.73
N SER A 32 -2.60 -15.80 -15.93
CA SER A 32 -4.03 -15.50 -16.11
C SER A 32 -4.47 -14.18 -15.45
N VAL A 33 -3.57 -13.44 -14.83
CA VAL A 33 -3.81 -12.13 -14.21
C VAL A 33 -3.16 -11.10 -15.12
N ALA A 34 -3.92 -10.08 -15.49
CA ALA A 34 -3.40 -8.99 -16.33
C ALA A 34 -2.27 -8.30 -15.57
N ARG A 35 -1.14 -8.03 -16.22
CA ARG A 35 -0.07 -7.23 -15.63
C ARG A 35 -0.43 -5.76 -15.75
N GLY A 36 -0.27 -5.02 -14.67
CA GLY A 36 -0.44 -3.58 -14.67
C GLY A 36 0.81 -2.84 -15.13
N ALA A 37 0.63 -1.62 -15.65
CA ALA A 37 1.69 -0.71 -16.05
C ALA A 37 2.01 0.32 -14.95
N PRO A 38 3.29 0.59 -14.66
CA PRO A 38 3.68 1.62 -13.71
C PRO A 38 3.45 3.01 -14.30
N SER A 39 3.11 3.98 -13.44
CA SER A 39 3.13 5.40 -13.81
C SER A 39 4.56 5.96 -13.80
N LEU A 40 5.40 5.44 -12.91
CA LEU A 40 6.79 5.82 -12.79
C LEU A 40 7.66 4.98 -13.73
N LYS A 41 7.97 5.54 -14.90
CA LYS A 41 8.92 4.92 -15.84
C LYS A 41 10.35 5.29 -15.45
N VAL A 42 11.17 4.28 -15.17
CA VAL A 42 12.52 4.41 -14.60
C VAL A 42 13.59 3.93 -15.56
N MET A 43 14.76 4.56 -15.50
CA MET A 43 15.97 4.06 -16.16
C MET A 43 16.44 2.79 -15.45
N SER A 44 17.10 1.89 -16.16
CA SER A 44 17.59 0.62 -15.59
C SER A 44 18.85 0.77 -14.73
N TYR A 45 19.45 1.96 -14.69
CA TYR A 45 20.68 2.22 -13.96
C TYR A 45 20.77 3.65 -13.46
N TYR A 46 21.41 3.82 -12.30
CA TYR A 46 21.55 5.12 -11.64
C TYR A 46 22.91 5.27 -10.95
N HIS A 47 23.42 6.50 -10.94
CA HIS A 47 24.63 6.87 -10.21
C HIS A 47 24.30 7.82 -9.06
N VAL A 48 24.39 7.31 -7.83
CA VAL A 48 24.07 8.07 -6.61
C VAL A 48 24.90 9.35 -6.53
N ASN A 49 26.16 9.31 -6.91
CA ASN A 49 27.05 10.48 -6.86
C ASN A 49 26.70 11.55 -7.90
N THR A 50 26.22 11.15 -9.09
CA THR A 50 25.72 12.10 -10.11
C THR A 50 24.49 12.83 -9.60
N ASP A 51 23.59 12.09 -8.96
CA ASP A 51 22.38 12.66 -8.36
C ASP A 51 22.69 13.58 -7.18
N ILE A 52 23.61 13.19 -6.29
CA ILE A 52 24.10 14.08 -5.21
C ILE A 52 24.74 15.34 -5.80
N SER A 53 25.52 15.22 -6.87
CA SER A 53 26.14 16.38 -7.54
C SER A 53 25.10 17.30 -8.17
N SER A 54 24.02 16.74 -8.74
CA SER A 54 22.91 17.52 -9.31
C SER A 54 22.15 18.33 -8.26
N LEU A 55 22.26 17.95 -6.99
CA LEU A 55 21.68 18.62 -5.84
C LEU A 55 22.58 19.73 -5.27
N TYR A 56 23.75 20.01 -5.86
CA TYR A 56 24.62 21.08 -5.36
C TYR A 56 23.92 22.45 -5.36
N ASN A 57 24.02 23.20 -4.24
CA ASN A 57 23.36 24.50 -4.02
C ASN A 57 21.83 24.51 -4.28
N SER A 58 21.17 23.36 -4.16
CA SER A 58 19.73 23.23 -4.36
C SER A 58 18.95 23.31 -3.05
N ASN A 59 17.62 23.17 -3.11
CA ASN A 59 16.73 23.19 -1.94
C ASN A 59 16.07 21.83 -1.71
N PHE A 60 15.31 21.73 -0.62
CA PHE A 60 14.57 20.51 -0.25
C PHE A 60 13.68 19.96 -1.39
N TRP A 61 12.97 20.83 -2.11
CA TRP A 61 12.07 20.42 -3.20
C TRP A 61 12.83 19.88 -4.41
N SER A 62 14.06 20.31 -4.67
CA SER A 62 14.92 19.69 -5.68
C SER A 62 15.21 18.22 -5.36
N PHE A 63 15.45 17.89 -4.08
CA PHE A 63 15.59 16.50 -3.63
C PHE A 63 14.29 15.70 -3.82
N VAL A 64 13.14 16.29 -3.51
CA VAL A 64 11.82 15.65 -3.73
C VAL A 64 11.57 15.39 -5.22
N CYS A 65 11.82 16.39 -6.09
CA CYS A 65 11.69 16.28 -7.55
C CYS A 65 12.59 15.18 -8.13
N LEU A 66 13.78 14.99 -7.55
CA LEU A 66 14.66 13.89 -7.91
C LEU A 66 14.07 12.55 -7.47
N CYS A 67 13.59 12.45 -6.23
CA CYS A 67 13.01 11.23 -5.69
C CYS A 67 11.83 10.72 -6.53
N VAL A 68 10.88 11.57 -6.90
CA VAL A 68 9.70 11.17 -7.70
C VAL A 68 10.03 10.71 -9.12
N ARG A 69 11.32 10.71 -9.51
CA ARG A 69 11.84 10.20 -10.79
C ARG A 69 12.80 9.02 -10.60
N ARG A 70 12.81 8.40 -9.42
CA ARG A 70 13.71 7.30 -9.05
C ARG A 70 12.94 6.15 -8.38
N PRO A 71 13.36 4.89 -8.59
CA PRO A 71 12.80 3.75 -7.87
C PRO A 71 12.95 3.90 -6.36
N GLY A 72 12.02 3.33 -5.59
CA GLY A 72 12.00 3.41 -4.14
C GLY A 72 13.28 2.96 -3.44
N LYS A 73 13.90 1.88 -3.93
CA LYS A 73 15.21 1.42 -3.45
C LYS A 73 16.29 2.48 -3.61
N TYR A 74 16.29 3.17 -4.75
CA TYR A 74 17.25 4.23 -5.02
C TYR A 74 16.96 5.47 -4.16
N ARG A 75 15.69 5.86 -4.01
CA ARG A 75 15.25 6.93 -3.09
C ARG A 75 15.78 6.68 -1.68
N ARG A 76 15.70 5.43 -1.19
CA ARG A 76 16.24 5.02 0.11
C ARG A 76 17.75 5.22 0.19
N ILE A 77 18.52 4.68 -0.77
CA ILE A 77 20.00 4.78 -0.81
C ILE A 77 20.46 6.24 -0.85
N LEU A 78 19.87 7.05 -1.73
CA LEU A 78 20.16 8.48 -1.83
C LEU A 78 19.92 9.19 -0.50
N THR A 79 18.78 8.92 0.14
CA THR A 79 18.42 9.52 1.43
C THR A 79 19.40 9.13 2.53
N GLU A 80 19.84 7.86 2.60
CA GLU A 80 20.85 7.43 3.57
C GLU A 80 22.19 8.13 3.37
N ARG A 81 22.62 8.29 2.11
CA ARG A 81 23.86 9.00 1.80
C ARG A 81 23.79 10.47 2.21
N LEU A 82 22.71 11.16 1.88
CA LEU A 82 22.52 12.57 2.25
C LEU A 82 22.41 12.78 3.78
N LEU A 83 21.98 11.76 4.52
CA LEU A 83 21.88 11.79 5.99
C LEU A 83 23.11 11.21 6.72
N SER A 84 24.11 10.70 6.00
CA SER A 84 25.24 9.98 6.60
C SER A 84 26.22 10.89 7.35
N ASP A 85 26.31 12.15 6.96
CA ASP A 85 27.17 13.17 7.59
C ASP A 85 26.31 14.24 8.28
N PRO A 86 26.22 14.25 9.62
CA PRO A 86 25.48 15.26 10.37
C PRO A 86 25.97 16.70 10.16
N SER A 87 27.20 16.89 9.69
CA SER A 87 27.77 18.22 9.39
C SER A 87 27.42 18.73 7.99
N SER A 88 26.87 17.86 7.13
CA SER A 88 26.46 18.22 5.78
C SER A 88 25.28 19.19 5.76
N VAL A 89 25.32 20.13 4.80
CA VAL A 89 24.19 21.02 4.50
C VAL A 89 22.92 20.21 4.20
N TRP A 90 23.05 19.08 3.51
CA TRP A 90 21.92 18.22 3.16
C TRP A 90 21.28 17.53 4.36
N TYR A 91 22.06 17.16 5.37
CA TYR A 91 21.52 16.65 6.62
C TYR A 91 20.62 17.71 7.29
N SER A 92 21.09 18.96 7.33
CA SER A 92 20.33 20.09 7.89
C SER A 92 19.07 20.42 7.08
N ILE A 93 19.09 20.24 5.75
CA ILE A 93 17.94 20.44 4.86
C ILE A 93 16.89 19.33 5.03
N ILE A 94 17.30 18.05 5.08
CA ILE A 94 16.37 16.91 5.04
C ILE A 94 15.82 16.57 6.42
N LYS A 95 16.64 16.66 7.47
CA LYS A 95 16.27 16.27 8.84
C LYS A 95 14.94 16.89 9.32
N PRO A 96 14.66 18.20 9.13
CA PRO A 96 13.41 18.80 9.58
C PRO A 96 12.16 18.14 8.98
N HIS A 97 12.23 17.65 7.75
CA HIS A 97 11.08 17.07 7.06
C HIS A 97 10.91 15.56 7.32
N LEU A 98 12.01 14.83 7.55
CA LEU A 98 11.97 13.37 7.75
C LEU A 98 11.96 12.92 9.21
N LEU A 99 12.47 13.74 10.15
CA LEU A 99 12.68 13.34 11.54
C LEU A 99 11.87 14.15 12.55
N ASN A 100 11.46 15.38 12.21
CA ASN A 100 10.66 16.21 13.09
C ASN A 100 9.20 16.14 12.67
N ILE A 101 8.33 15.77 13.61
CA ILE A 101 6.88 15.69 13.37
C ILE A 101 6.15 16.69 14.26
N THR A 102 5.39 17.58 13.66
CA THR A 102 4.40 18.43 14.32
C THR A 102 3.00 18.05 13.85
N LYS A 103 1.95 18.65 14.44
CA LYS A 103 0.58 18.38 14.01
C LYS A 103 0.33 18.88 12.58
N GLU A 104 0.88 20.04 12.26
CA GLU A 104 0.75 20.74 10.98
C GLU A 104 1.54 20.03 9.87
N THR A 105 2.72 19.50 10.20
CA THR A 105 3.62 18.83 9.25
C THR A 105 3.36 17.34 9.13
N ARG A 106 2.38 16.78 9.85
CA ARG A 106 2.17 15.32 9.94
C ARG A 106 1.97 14.66 8.58
N LEU A 107 1.18 15.27 7.69
CA LEU A 107 0.93 14.68 6.38
C LEU A 107 2.19 14.71 5.51
N GLU A 108 2.90 15.82 5.52
CA GLU A 108 4.17 15.99 4.81
C GLU A 108 5.21 14.98 5.31
N TYR A 109 5.39 14.89 6.64
CA TYR A 109 6.24 13.90 7.29
C TYR A 109 5.91 12.47 6.84
N ILE A 110 4.63 12.09 6.86
CA ILE A 110 4.20 10.75 6.44
C ILE A 110 4.49 10.52 4.96
N THR A 111 4.18 11.50 4.11
CA THR A 111 4.35 11.38 2.66
C THR A 111 5.82 11.24 2.30
N LEU A 112 6.69 12.05 2.89
CA LEU A 112 8.13 12.03 2.62
C LEU A 112 8.78 10.77 3.15
N ASN A 113 8.42 10.34 4.36
CA ASN A 113 8.89 9.07 4.90
C ASN A 113 8.40 7.89 4.03
N ALA A 114 7.17 7.92 3.52
CA ALA A 114 6.72 6.92 2.57
C ALA A 114 7.48 6.99 1.24
N LEU A 115 7.76 8.20 0.73
CA LEU A 115 8.45 8.42 -0.53
C LEU A 115 9.85 7.79 -0.53
N VAL A 116 10.57 7.84 0.59
CA VAL A 116 11.95 7.30 0.66
C VAL A 116 12.01 5.81 1.03
N ARG A 117 10.87 5.11 1.01
CA ARG A 117 10.75 3.68 1.35
C ARG A 117 10.11 2.90 0.22
N SER A 118 10.39 1.59 0.17
CA SER A 118 9.77 0.66 -0.77
C SER A 118 9.57 -0.72 -0.16
N GLY A 119 8.80 -1.55 -0.84
CA GLY A 119 8.56 -2.93 -0.47
C GLY A 119 8.04 -3.11 0.96
N ALA A 120 8.62 -4.09 1.66
CA ALA A 120 8.27 -4.41 3.04
C ALA A 120 8.47 -3.22 4.01
N GLU A 121 9.48 -2.38 3.80
CA GLU A 121 9.72 -1.20 4.65
C GLU A 121 8.58 -0.17 4.52
N LEU A 122 8.08 0.03 3.29
CA LEU A 122 6.96 0.94 3.05
C LEU A 122 5.65 0.43 3.68
N ASP A 123 5.36 -0.86 3.51
CA ASP A 123 4.17 -1.47 4.11
C ASP A 123 4.25 -1.48 5.65
N ALA A 124 5.42 -1.81 6.22
CA ALA A 124 5.67 -1.75 7.66
C ALA A 124 5.47 -0.33 8.20
N PHE A 125 5.97 0.67 7.48
CA PHE A 125 5.78 2.08 7.83
C PHE A 125 4.31 2.47 7.88
N PHE A 126 3.51 2.13 6.86
CA PHE A 126 2.08 2.44 6.86
C PHE A 126 1.31 1.71 7.96
N LEU A 127 1.64 0.45 8.25
CA LEU A 127 1.05 -0.30 9.36
C LEU A 127 1.37 0.35 10.72
N TYR A 128 2.62 0.80 10.91
CA TYR A 128 3.05 1.50 12.12
C TYR A 128 2.33 2.84 12.29
N GLN A 129 2.31 3.66 11.23
CA GLN A 129 1.59 4.94 11.25
C GLN A 129 0.10 4.76 11.53
N ALA A 130 -0.52 3.72 10.99
CA ALA A 130 -1.92 3.41 11.23
C ALA A 130 -2.18 2.90 12.66
N TYR A 131 -1.26 2.14 13.25
CA TYR A 131 -1.38 1.64 14.62
C TYR A 131 -1.38 2.76 15.67
N TYR A 132 -0.55 3.79 15.47
CA TYR A 132 -0.42 4.94 16.37
C TYR A 132 -1.26 6.16 15.98
N ARG A 133 -2.07 6.09 14.92
CA ARG A 133 -2.94 7.20 14.54
C ARG A 133 -4.01 7.39 15.63
N ASP A 134 -3.95 8.54 16.30
CA ASP A 134 -4.74 8.91 17.48
C ASP A 134 -6.26 8.76 17.24
N GLU A 135 -6.92 7.95 18.08
CA GLU A 135 -8.37 7.72 18.06
C GLU A 135 -9.19 8.99 18.41
N LYS A 136 -8.54 10.04 18.96
CA LYS A 136 -9.21 11.29 19.41
C LYS A 136 -9.24 12.41 18.37
N ALA A 137 -8.50 12.31 17.27
CA ALA A 137 -8.61 13.27 16.18
C ALA A 137 -9.84 12.92 15.31
N SER A 138 -10.93 13.68 15.51
CA SER A 138 -12.23 13.57 14.83
C SER A 138 -12.20 13.46 13.29
N LEU A 139 -11.07 13.76 12.65
CA LEU A 139 -10.91 13.79 11.19
C LEU A 139 -10.66 12.41 10.54
N PHE A 140 -10.31 11.34 11.28
CA PHE A 140 -9.79 10.10 10.64
C PHE A 140 -10.37 8.75 11.16
N ARG A 141 -11.67 8.72 11.47
CA ARG A 141 -12.39 7.65 12.21
C ARG A 141 -12.42 6.22 11.61
N SER A 142 -11.69 5.87 10.54
CA SER A 142 -11.69 4.51 9.94
C SER A 142 -10.30 3.97 9.51
N CYS A 143 -9.21 4.72 9.75
CA CYS A 143 -7.93 4.50 9.07
C CYS A 143 -7.23 3.16 9.37
N TYR A 144 -7.26 2.68 10.63
CA TYR A 144 -6.46 1.51 11.01
C TYR A 144 -6.90 0.22 10.32
N LEU A 145 -8.19 -0.13 10.44
CA LEU A 145 -8.70 -1.36 9.82
C LEU A 145 -8.64 -1.29 8.29
N ASP A 146 -8.87 -0.12 7.70
CA ASP A 146 -8.77 0.07 6.26
C ASP A 146 -7.33 -0.17 5.77
N THR A 147 -6.32 0.28 6.52
CA THR A 147 -4.90 0.04 6.24
C THR A 147 -4.54 -1.43 6.40
N LEU A 148 -4.94 -2.07 7.51
CA LEU A 148 -4.72 -3.51 7.72
C LEU A 148 -5.30 -4.33 6.57
N ARG A 149 -6.51 -4.00 6.14
CA ARG A 149 -7.20 -4.73 5.09
C ARG A 149 -6.55 -4.50 3.73
N GLU A 150 -6.16 -3.27 3.41
CA GLU A 150 -5.53 -2.98 2.12
C GLU A 150 -4.15 -3.64 1.99
N ILE A 151 -3.37 -3.67 3.06
CA ILE A 151 -2.04 -4.30 3.05
C ILE A 151 -2.19 -5.82 3.26
N LEU A 152 -2.61 -6.28 4.46
CA LEU A 152 -2.56 -7.69 4.84
C LEU A 152 -3.49 -8.60 4.02
N CYS A 153 -4.59 -8.08 3.45
CA CYS A 153 -5.46 -8.89 2.61
C CYS A 153 -5.04 -8.93 1.12
N THR A 154 -4.02 -8.17 0.71
CA THR A 154 -3.57 -8.12 -0.70
C THR A 154 -2.12 -8.57 -0.88
N ARG A 155 -1.28 -8.50 0.16
CA ARG A 155 0.08 -9.05 0.12
C ARG A 155 0.10 -10.56 0.13
N SER A 156 1.10 -11.13 -0.54
CA SER A 156 1.38 -12.55 -0.45
C SER A 156 1.95 -12.94 0.91
N TYR A 157 2.00 -14.24 1.21
CA TYR A 157 2.57 -14.68 2.48
C TYR A 157 4.08 -14.39 2.56
N GLY A 158 4.81 -14.51 1.44
CA GLY A 158 6.22 -14.14 1.37
C GLY A 158 6.45 -12.66 1.71
N GLN A 159 5.67 -11.77 1.09
CA GLN A 159 5.68 -10.34 1.40
C GLN A 159 5.33 -10.06 2.86
N ILE A 160 4.37 -10.77 3.45
CA ILE A 160 4.01 -10.63 4.86
C ILE A 160 5.16 -11.03 5.79
N LEU A 161 5.94 -12.08 5.46
CA LEU A 161 7.12 -12.45 6.24
C LEU A 161 8.18 -11.34 6.22
N GLU A 162 8.44 -10.75 5.05
CA GLU A 162 9.36 -9.62 4.94
C GLU A 162 8.86 -8.40 5.74
N ILE A 163 7.56 -8.07 5.66
CA ILE A 163 6.96 -6.99 6.46
C ILE A 163 7.18 -7.26 7.94
N ARG A 164 6.91 -8.48 8.43
CA ARG A 164 7.09 -8.84 9.85
C ARG A 164 8.52 -8.62 10.31
N GLN A 165 9.48 -9.11 9.52
CA GLN A 165 10.89 -8.97 9.81
C GLN A 165 11.28 -7.49 9.90
N VAL A 166 10.99 -6.70 8.87
CA VAL A 166 11.33 -5.27 8.82
C VAL A 166 10.62 -4.48 9.91
N TYR A 167 9.36 -4.82 10.21
CA TYR A 167 8.59 -4.17 11.27
C TYR A 167 9.23 -4.39 12.65
N PHE A 168 9.67 -5.61 12.95
CA PHE A 168 10.39 -5.90 14.19
C PHE A 168 11.76 -5.21 14.22
N GLU A 169 12.54 -5.28 13.15
CA GLU A 169 13.87 -4.66 13.08
C GLU A 169 13.83 -3.14 13.26
N ILE A 170 12.82 -2.45 12.72
CA ILE A 170 12.72 -0.99 12.77
C ILE A 170 12.04 -0.51 14.05
N TYR A 171 10.99 -1.19 14.50
CA TYR A 171 10.13 -0.71 15.58
C TYR A 171 10.27 -1.47 16.89
N GLY A 172 10.96 -2.62 16.91
CA GLY A 172 11.10 -3.48 18.09
C GLY A 172 9.77 -4.09 18.55
N MET A 173 8.81 -4.23 17.63
CA MET A 173 7.45 -4.66 17.91
C MET A 173 7.06 -5.86 17.04
N GLU A 174 6.37 -6.84 17.61
CA GLU A 174 5.84 -7.96 16.84
C GLU A 174 4.55 -7.57 16.12
N LEU A 175 4.56 -7.62 14.78
CA LEU A 175 3.41 -7.21 13.97
C LEU A 175 2.12 -7.97 14.35
N SER A 176 2.23 -9.27 14.60
CA SER A 176 1.08 -10.10 14.99
C SER A 176 0.49 -9.61 16.33
N GLU A 177 1.33 -9.31 17.32
CA GLU A 177 0.88 -8.82 18.63
C GLU A 177 0.22 -7.45 18.52
N CYS A 178 0.83 -6.52 17.76
CA CYS A 178 0.26 -5.21 17.48
C CYS A 178 -1.14 -5.32 16.88
N VAL A 179 -1.29 -6.11 15.82
CA VAL A 179 -2.58 -6.30 15.16
C VAL A 179 -3.58 -6.96 16.10
N CYS A 180 -3.21 -8.09 16.71
CA CYS A 180 -4.07 -8.89 17.58
C CYS A 180 -4.47 -8.17 18.89
N SER A 181 -3.75 -7.14 19.33
CA SER A 181 -4.13 -6.30 20.47
C SER A 181 -5.26 -5.30 20.14
N LYS A 182 -5.36 -4.87 18.88
CA LYS A 182 -6.33 -3.86 18.40
C LYS A 182 -7.59 -4.46 17.75
N VAL A 183 -7.60 -5.76 17.45
CA VAL A 183 -8.76 -6.47 16.91
C VAL A 183 -9.26 -7.57 17.86
N LYS A 184 -10.56 -7.89 17.81
CA LYS A 184 -11.20 -8.86 18.73
C LYS A 184 -11.98 -9.94 17.98
N GLY A 185 -12.23 -11.05 18.68
CA GLY A 185 -13.06 -12.16 18.19
C GLY A 185 -12.57 -12.73 16.86
N SER A 186 -13.50 -13.09 15.99
CA SER A 186 -13.21 -13.68 14.67
C SER A 186 -12.28 -12.85 13.78
N LEU A 187 -12.23 -11.52 13.97
CA LEU A 187 -11.30 -10.67 13.23
C LEU A 187 -9.85 -10.84 13.71
N LYS A 188 -9.66 -11.10 15.01
CA LYS A 188 -8.36 -11.43 15.60
C LYS A 188 -7.84 -12.76 15.05
N THR A 189 -8.68 -13.79 15.02
CA THR A 189 -8.35 -15.09 14.42
C THR A 189 -8.00 -14.93 12.94
N PHE A 190 -8.81 -14.19 12.18
CA PHE A 190 -8.58 -13.96 10.76
C PHE A 190 -7.23 -13.29 10.45
N PHE A 191 -6.90 -12.18 11.12
CA PHE A 191 -5.60 -11.54 10.91
C PHE A 191 -4.45 -12.37 11.49
N GLY A 192 -4.68 -13.09 12.59
CA GLY A 192 -3.70 -14.05 13.13
C GLY A 192 -3.32 -15.11 12.11
N ASN A 193 -4.30 -15.69 11.40
CA ASN A 193 -4.07 -16.65 10.33
C ASN A 193 -3.29 -16.02 9.17
N ILE A 194 -3.67 -14.82 8.71
CA ILE A 194 -2.99 -14.13 7.60
C ILE A 194 -1.50 -13.87 7.92
N ILE A 195 -1.21 -13.40 9.13
CA ILE A 195 0.14 -12.98 9.52
C ILE A 195 1.04 -14.20 9.77
N ASN A 196 0.49 -15.26 10.36
CA ASN A 196 1.29 -16.35 10.90
C ASN A 196 1.27 -17.62 10.06
N MET A 197 0.32 -17.80 9.14
CA MET A 197 0.14 -19.08 8.44
C MET A 197 0.23 -18.93 6.90
N PRO A 198 0.96 -19.82 6.19
CA PRO A 198 1.15 -19.75 4.74
C PRO A 198 -0.11 -20.17 3.98
N ARG A 199 -0.60 -19.38 3.02
CA ARG A 199 -1.80 -19.74 2.24
C ARG A 199 -1.66 -21.14 1.61
N CYS A 200 -2.77 -21.84 1.47
CA CYS A 200 -2.86 -23.12 0.77
C CYS A 200 -2.41 -22.98 -0.69
N LYS A 201 -1.91 -24.08 -1.26
CA LYS A 201 -1.55 -24.15 -2.68
C LYS A 201 -2.79 -24.03 -3.57
N ASP A 202 -2.59 -23.58 -4.81
CA ASP A 202 -3.66 -23.53 -5.81
C ASP A 202 -4.32 -24.90 -6.01
N GLY A 203 -5.64 -24.91 -6.13
CA GLY A 203 -6.42 -26.15 -6.26
C GLY A 203 -6.84 -26.76 -4.92
N SER A 204 -6.64 -26.05 -3.81
CA SER A 204 -7.14 -26.45 -2.49
C SER A 204 -8.62 -26.09 -2.26
N LEU A 205 -9.26 -25.42 -3.22
CA LEU A 205 -10.71 -25.17 -3.19
C LEU A 205 -11.48 -26.49 -3.29
N GLY A 206 -11.89 -27.04 -2.14
CA GLY A 206 -12.80 -28.17 -2.07
C GLY A 206 -14.26 -27.81 -2.37
N ASN A 207 -15.17 -28.72 -2.05
CA ASN A 207 -16.62 -28.47 -2.15
C ASN A 207 -17.06 -27.46 -1.07
N VAL A 208 -17.21 -26.20 -1.47
CA VAL A 208 -17.72 -25.13 -0.61
C VAL A 208 -19.24 -25.10 -0.67
N ASP A 209 -19.90 -25.16 0.49
CA ASP A 209 -21.32 -24.82 0.59
C ASP A 209 -21.52 -23.30 0.42
N ILE A 210 -21.77 -22.89 -0.82
CA ILE A 210 -21.98 -21.48 -1.20
C ILE A 210 -23.17 -20.82 -0.50
N ARG A 211 -24.06 -21.59 0.15
CA ARG A 211 -25.12 -21.04 1.02
C ARG A 211 -24.52 -20.27 2.21
N LEU A 212 -23.28 -20.56 2.59
CA LEU A 212 -22.49 -19.83 3.59
C LEU A 212 -22.48 -18.31 3.37
N PHE A 213 -22.59 -17.86 2.11
CA PHE A 213 -22.50 -16.44 1.79
C PHE A 213 -23.84 -15.72 1.85
N ILE A 214 -24.95 -16.42 1.60
CA ILE A 214 -26.28 -15.83 1.46
C ILE A 214 -27.18 -16.08 2.68
N ASP A 215 -26.99 -17.17 3.40
CA ASP A 215 -27.79 -17.53 4.56
C ASP A 215 -27.07 -17.13 5.86
N MET A 216 -27.70 -16.22 6.61
CA MET A 216 -27.14 -15.70 7.87
C MET A 216 -27.14 -16.73 9.00
N SER A 217 -28.01 -17.74 8.97
CA SER A 217 -28.01 -18.84 9.95
C SER A 217 -26.81 -19.76 9.71
N ILE A 218 -26.61 -20.18 8.45
CA ILE A 218 -25.46 -21.00 8.03
C ILE A 218 -24.15 -20.26 8.27
N TYR A 219 -24.07 -18.97 7.93
CA TYR A 219 -22.90 -18.13 8.21
C TYR A 219 -22.54 -18.09 9.70
N ARG A 220 -23.52 -17.97 10.60
CA ARG A 220 -23.25 -17.93 12.04
C ARG A 220 -22.73 -19.26 12.57
N GLN A 221 -23.27 -20.38 12.07
CA GLN A 221 -22.84 -21.72 12.45
C GLN A 221 -21.45 -22.08 11.90
N ASN A 222 -21.10 -21.57 10.72
CA ASN A 222 -19.89 -21.93 9.99
C ASN A 222 -18.90 -20.76 9.89
N LYS A 223 -18.81 -19.95 10.94
CA LYS A 223 -17.97 -18.74 10.93
C LYS A 223 -16.48 -19.05 10.85
N ASP A 224 -16.04 -20.14 11.47
CA ASP A 224 -14.63 -20.56 11.41
C ASP A 224 -14.24 -21.06 10.02
N GLN A 225 -15.14 -21.77 9.33
CA GLN A 225 -14.96 -22.11 7.92
C GLN A 225 -14.82 -20.85 7.06
N PHE A 226 -15.63 -19.81 7.31
CA PHE A 226 -15.51 -18.53 6.61
C PHE A 226 -14.14 -17.86 6.85
N ILE A 227 -13.64 -17.89 8.09
CA ILE A 227 -12.32 -17.35 8.44
C ILE A 227 -11.23 -18.13 7.70
N GLU A 228 -11.25 -19.46 7.79
CA GLU A 228 -10.28 -20.35 7.15
C GLU A 228 -10.23 -20.13 5.64
N MET A 229 -11.38 -20.08 4.99
CA MET A 229 -11.47 -19.86 3.55
C MET A 229 -10.76 -18.59 3.09
N PHE A 230 -11.05 -17.44 3.70
CA PHE A 230 -10.47 -16.17 3.24
C PHE A 230 -9.04 -15.95 3.77
N SER A 231 -8.71 -16.44 4.97
CA SER A 231 -7.36 -16.28 5.52
C SER A 231 -6.33 -17.27 4.95
N ARG A 232 -6.77 -18.40 4.38
CA ARG A 232 -5.87 -19.48 3.97
C ARG A 232 -5.93 -19.85 2.50
N LEU A 233 -7.06 -19.75 1.80
CA LEU A 233 -7.08 -20.09 0.37
C LEU A 233 -6.13 -19.17 -0.42
N SER A 234 -5.55 -19.72 -1.49
CA SER A 234 -4.80 -18.91 -2.44
C SER A 234 -5.71 -17.89 -3.12
N PHE A 235 -5.13 -16.79 -3.61
CA PHE A 235 -5.90 -15.79 -4.35
C PHE A 235 -6.52 -16.39 -5.63
N MET A 236 -5.86 -17.37 -6.26
CA MET A 236 -6.42 -18.09 -7.41
C MET A 236 -7.66 -18.91 -7.04
N ASP A 237 -7.66 -19.56 -5.89
CA ASP A 237 -8.81 -20.32 -5.41
C ASP A 237 -9.95 -19.40 -4.93
N ILE A 238 -9.64 -18.25 -4.33
CA ILE A 238 -10.64 -17.21 -4.04
C ILE A 238 -11.25 -16.67 -5.35
N ARG A 239 -10.44 -16.47 -6.40
CA ARG A 239 -10.93 -16.07 -7.74
C ARG A 239 -11.86 -17.12 -8.34
N LYS A 240 -11.52 -18.41 -8.23
CA LYS A 240 -12.39 -19.53 -8.67
C LYS A 240 -13.70 -19.54 -7.89
N LEU A 241 -13.65 -19.37 -6.57
CA LEU A 241 -14.83 -19.28 -5.71
C LEU A 241 -15.76 -18.14 -6.16
N CYS A 242 -15.22 -16.96 -6.44
CA CYS A 242 -15.99 -15.84 -6.98
C CYS A 242 -16.70 -16.21 -8.30
N LYS A 243 -16.00 -16.87 -9.23
CA LYS A 243 -16.57 -17.32 -10.51
C LYS A 243 -17.67 -18.37 -10.34
N VAL A 244 -17.47 -19.35 -9.46
CA VAL A 244 -18.48 -20.39 -9.15
C VAL A 244 -19.74 -19.75 -8.58
N PHE A 245 -19.57 -18.82 -7.64
CA PHE A 245 -20.69 -18.08 -7.05
C PHE A 245 -21.44 -17.26 -8.11
N GLN A 246 -20.71 -16.50 -8.94
CA GLN A 246 -21.30 -15.68 -10.00
C GLN A 246 -22.07 -16.52 -11.03
N LYS A 247 -21.55 -17.69 -11.43
CA LYS A 247 -22.23 -18.60 -12.35
C LYS A 247 -23.54 -19.15 -11.75
N ARG A 248 -23.59 -19.37 -10.44
CA ARG A 248 -24.75 -19.99 -9.77
C ARG A 248 -25.87 -19.01 -9.43
N TYR A 249 -25.53 -17.76 -9.13
CA TYR A 249 -26.46 -16.75 -8.62
C TYR A 249 -26.56 -15.49 -9.49
N GLU A 250 -25.82 -15.45 -10.61
CA GLU A 250 -25.77 -14.31 -11.55
C GLU A 250 -25.40 -12.99 -10.87
N LYS A 251 -24.68 -13.05 -9.75
CA LYS A 251 -24.26 -11.92 -8.94
C LYS A 251 -22.83 -12.11 -8.46
N PRO A 252 -21.98 -11.07 -8.45
CA PRO A 252 -20.61 -11.20 -7.97
C PRO A 252 -20.60 -11.39 -6.45
N LEU A 253 -19.72 -12.27 -5.95
CA LEU A 253 -19.67 -12.63 -4.53
C LEU A 253 -19.41 -11.43 -3.60
N ASP A 254 -18.59 -10.47 -4.02
CA ASP A 254 -18.26 -9.29 -3.24
C ASP A 254 -19.48 -8.39 -2.97
N SER A 255 -20.48 -8.41 -3.87
CA SER A 255 -21.72 -7.64 -3.71
C SER A 255 -22.55 -8.13 -2.52
N ILE A 256 -22.50 -9.42 -2.19
CA ILE A 256 -23.20 -10.01 -1.04
C ILE A 256 -22.62 -9.52 0.29
N PHE A 257 -21.36 -9.08 0.27
CA PHE A 257 -20.73 -8.51 1.44
C PHE A 257 -21.03 -7.02 1.61
N THR A 258 -21.93 -6.39 0.84
CA THR A 258 -22.29 -4.97 1.01
C THR A 258 -23.42 -4.73 2.03
N GLY A 259 -23.56 -3.51 2.55
CA GLY A 259 -24.73 -3.08 3.34
C GLY A 259 -24.41 -2.38 4.67
N LEU A 260 -25.44 -1.75 5.26
CA LEU A 260 -25.36 -0.91 6.48
C LEU A 260 -24.87 -1.66 7.73
N ARG A 261 -25.07 -2.99 7.81
CA ARG A 261 -24.64 -3.85 8.93
C ARG A 261 -23.51 -4.82 8.53
N GLN A 262 -22.65 -4.40 7.60
CA GLN A 262 -21.51 -5.22 7.18
C GLN A 262 -20.49 -5.39 8.33
N SER A 263 -20.19 -6.64 8.69
CA SER A 263 -19.16 -6.93 9.68
C SER A 263 -17.75 -6.62 9.16
N LYS A 264 -16.82 -6.28 10.07
CA LYS A 264 -15.40 -6.05 9.74
C LYS A 264 -14.74 -7.26 9.04
N LEU A 265 -15.16 -8.48 9.40
CA LEU A 265 -14.70 -9.71 8.74
C LEU A 265 -15.19 -9.81 7.29
N ARG A 266 -16.48 -9.52 7.04
CA ARG A 266 -17.04 -9.47 5.67
C ARG A 266 -16.39 -8.37 4.83
N LYS A 267 -15.96 -7.25 5.43
CA LYS A 267 -15.15 -6.23 4.76
C LYS A 267 -13.82 -6.79 4.25
N CYS A 268 -13.15 -7.63 5.04
CA CYS A 268 -11.89 -8.27 4.65
C CYS A 268 -12.10 -9.29 3.54
N ALA A 269 -13.10 -10.18 3.66
CA ALA A 269 -13.47 -11.12 2.62
C ALA A 269 -13.81 -10.40 1.29
N LYS A 270 -14.56 -9.29 1.35
CA LYS A 270 -14.86 -8.46 0.17
C LYS A 270 -13.60 -7.92 -0.50
N THR A 271 -12.60 -7.50 0.28
CA THR A 271 -11.32 -7.05 -0.28
C THR A 271 -10.61 -8.16 -1.01
N MET A 272 -10.54 -9.35 -0.41
CA MET A 272 -9.91 -10.50 -1.04
C MET A 272 -10.65 -10.94 -2.32
N CYS A 273 -11.99 -10.94 -2.31
CA CYS A 273 -12.77 -11.23 -3.52
C CYS A 273 -12.47 -10.22 -4.63
N ASN A 274 -12.50 -8.93 -4.32
CA ASN A 274 -12.25 -7.87 -5.30
C ASN A 274 -10.83 -7.95 -5.85
N TYR A 275 -9.84 -8.00 -4.97
CA TYR A 275 -8.44 -8.08 -5.34
C TYR A 275 -8.13 -9.34 -6.18
N SER A 276 -8.65 -10.50 -5.76
CA SER A 276 -8.47 -11.76 -6.50
C SER A 276 -9.15 -11.76 -7.87
N SER A 277 -10.22 -10.97 -8.04
CA SER A 277 -10.97 -10.94 -9.30
C SER A 277 -10.39 -9.92 -10.29
N ASP A 278 -10.06 -8.73 -9.79
CA ASP A 278 -9.60 -7.55 -10.51
C ASP A 278 -8.81 -6.63 -9.54
N HIS A 279 -7.50 -6.84 -9.43
CA HIS A 279 -6.65 -6.08 -8.50
C HIS A 279 -6.52 -4.60 -8.89
N ILE A 280 -6.43 -4.27 -10.19
CA ILE A 280 -6.39 -2.89 -10.69
C ILE A 280 -7.71 -2.19 -10.34
N GLY A 281 -8.85 -2.81 -10.65
CA GLY A 281 -10.16 -2.26 -10.30
C GLY A 281 -10.40 -2.17 -8.80
N TYR A 282 -9.82 -3.07 -8.00
CA TYR A 282 -9.82 -2.94 -6.55
C TYR A 282 -9.13 -1.65 -6.10
N PHE A 283 -7.90 -1.38 -6.52
CA PHE A 283 -7.18 -0.17 -6.12
C PHE A 283 -7.81 1.11 -6.68
N ALA A 284 -8.34 1.08 -7.91
CA ALA A 284 -9.11 2.21 -8.47
C ALA A 284 -10.34 2.54 -7.61
N LYS A 285 -11.05 1.51 -7.14
CA LYS A 285 -12.19 1.68 -6.22
C LYS A 285 -11.75 2.21 -4.86
N ARG A 286 -10.62 1.76 -4.32
CA ARG A 286 -10.05 2.27 -3.07
C ARG A 286 -9.67 3.75 -3.19
N LEU A 287 -9.02 4.13 -4.29
CA LEU A 287 -8.68 5.51 -4.58
C LEU A 287 -9.93 6.40 -4.60
N LYS A 288 -11.00 5.96 -5.28
CA LYS A 288 -12.30 6.63 -5.24
C LYS A 288 -12.88 6.76 -3.85
N GLU A 289 -12.86 5.68 -3.06
CA GLU A 289 -13.34 5.70 -1.68
C GLU A 289 -12.54 6.69 -0.82
N TYR A 290 -11.22 6.79 -1.01
CA TYR A 290 -10.40 7.75 -0.27
C TYR A 290 -10.61 9.20 -0.68
N ILE A 291 -10.77 9.47 -1.97
CA ILE A 291 -11.11 10.82 -2.46
C ILE A 291 -12.45 11.29 -1.87
N LEU A 292 -13.46 10.43 -1.83
CA LEU A 292 -14.78 10.81 -1.29
C LEU A 292 -14.81 10.99 0.23
N ASN A 293 -13.83 10.45 0.94
CA ASN A 293 -13.73 10.56 2.39
C ASN A 293 -12.64 11.54 2.84
N ASP A 294 -12.09 12.33 1.91
CA ASP A 294 -10.96 13.23 2.15
C ASP A 294 -9.80 12.54 2.92
N ASP A 295 -9.49 11.28 2.57
CA ASP A 295 -8.45 10.48 3.24
C ASP A 295 -7.11 10.59 2.51
N GLU A 296 -6.34 11.63 2.82
CA GLU A 296 -5.03 11.88 2.22
C GLU A 296 -4.08 10.70 2.45
N PHE A 297 -4.14 10.08 3.63
CA PHE A 297 -3.29 8.94 4.01
C PHE A 297 -3.57 7.71 3.14
N GLY A 298 -4.83 7.44 2.83
CA GLY A 298 -5.24 6.40 1.89
C GLY A 298 -4.74 6.66 0.47
N ILE A 299 -4.88 7.90 0.00
CA ILE A 299 -4.43 8.31 -1.34
C ILE A 299 -2.91 8.17 -1.47
N ILE A 300 -2.14 8.71 -0.51
CA ILE A 300 -0.68 8.62 -0.48
C ILE A 300 -0.22 7.17 -0.54
N ARG A 301 -0.85 6.28 0.23
CA ARG A 301 -0.47 4.86 0.25
C ARG A 301 -0.67 4.17 -1.09
N ILE A 302 -1.78 4.42 -1.77
CA ILE A 302 -2.00 3.87 -3.12
C ILE A 302 -0.99 4.45 -4.10
N ILE A 303 -0.83 5.77 -4.14
CA ILE A 303 0.05 6.41 -5.13
C ILE A 303 1.49 5.97 -4.94
N ILE A 304 2.05 6.10 -3.75
CA ILE A 304 3.45 5.74 -3.50
C ILE A 304 3.63 4.22 -3.59
N GLY A 305 2.70 3.44 -3.04
CA GLY A 305 2.80 1.98 -3.00
C GLY A 305 2.61 1.29 -4.36
N ARG A 306 2.00 1.96 -5.34
CA ARG A 306 1.69 1.38 -6.66
C ARG A 306 2.35 2.10 -7.84
N CYS A 307 3.02 3.25 -7.64
CA CYS A 307 3.64 4.02 -8.73
C CYS A 307 4.64 3.22 -9.58
N GLU A 308 5.33 2.26 -8.97
CA GLU A 308 6.30 1.37 -9.61
C GLU A 308 5.71 0.03 -10.08
N ILE A 309 4.41 -0.20 -9.87
CA ILE A 309 3.75 -1.48 -10.13
C ILE A 309 2.71 -1.32 -11.24
N ASP A 310 1.58 -0.67 -10.94
CA ASP A 310 0.39 -0.65 -11.79
C ASP A 310 -0.41 0.67 -11.68
N LEU A 311 0.16 1.72 -11.10
CA LEU A 311 -0.59 2.97 -10.87
C LEU A 311 -1.12 3.61 -12.15
N HIS A 312 -0.44 3.45 -13.31
CA HIS A 312 -0.96 3.97 -14.57
C HIS A 312 -2.33 3.37 -14.90
N ASP A 313 -2.45 2.04 -14.82
CA ASP A 313 -3.70 1.35 -15.15
C ASP A 313 -4.76 1.57 -14.07
N ILE A 314 -4.36 1.69 -12.79
CA ILE A 314 -5.27 2.09 -11.71
C ILE A 314 -5.91 3.44 -12.03
N LEU A 315 -5.13 4.41 -12.49
CA LEU A 315 -5.63 5.74 -12.85
C LEU A 315 -6.51 5.73 -14.10
N LEU A 316 -6.19 4.90 -15.10
CA LEU A 316 -7.04 4.69 -16.28
C LEU A 316 -8.41 4.11 -15.88
N VAL A 317 -8.42 3.02 -15.13
CA VAL A 317 -9.65 2.38 -14.65
C VAL A 317 -10.45 3.31 -13.74
N PHE A 318 -9.76 4.12 -12.92
CA PHE A 318 -10.40 5.15 -12.10
C PHE A 318 -11.12 6.18 -12.98
N LYS A 319 -10.44 6.74 -14.00
CA LYS A 319 -11.00 7.72 -14.93
C LYS A 319 -12.20 7.16 -15.71
N GLU A 320 -12.12 5.92 -16.15
CA GLU A 320 -13.20 5.24 -16.89
C GLU A 320 -14.42 4.96 -16.02
N LYS A 321 -14.23 4.34 -14.85
CA LYS A 321 -15.34 3.90 -13.98
C LYS A 321 -15.95 5.03 -13.14
N TYR A 322 -15.18 6.09 -12.88
CA TYR A 322 -15.56 7.18 -11.99
C TYR A 322 -15.41 8.53 -12.68
N SER A 323 -15.80 8.64 -13.95
CA SER A 323 -15.68 9.86 -14.77
C SER A 323 -16.29 11.14 -14.18
N HIS A 324 -17.22 11.02 -13.23
CA HIS A 324 -17.76 12.14 -12.44
C HIS A 324 -16.77 12.72 -11.42
N LEU A 325 -15.70 11.98 -11.09
CA LEU A 325 -14.56 12.43 -10.29
C LEU A 325 -13.41 12.75 -11.23
N HIS A 326 -13.08 14.03 -11.35
CA HIS A 326 -11.91 14.47 -12.11
C HIS A 326 -10.62 14.19 -11.33
N MET A 327 -9.47 14.12 -12.00
CA MET A 327 -8.18 14.07 -11.30
C MET A 327 -7.98 15.26 -10.34
N LYS A 328 -8.60 16.42 -10.65
CA LYS A 328 -8.71 17.57 -9.75
C LYS A 328 -9.36 17.26 -8.39
N SER A 329 -10.20 16.24 -8.30
CA SER A 329 -10.76 15.80 -7.02
C SER A 329 -9.66 15.32 -6.07
N ILE A 330 -8.54 14.80 -6.57
CA ILE A 330 -7.35 14.51 -5.75
C ILE A 330 -6.76 15.83 -5.23
N SER A 331 -6.53 16.83 -6.09
CA SER A 331 -6.00 18.14 -5.67
C SER A 331 -6.81 18.76 -4.53
N LYS A 332 -8.14 18.67 -4.59
CA LYS A 332 -9.03 19.20 -3.54
C LYS A 332 -8.77 18.58 -2.17
N VAL A 333 -8.51 17.28 -2.12
CA VAL A 333 -8.20 16.54 -0.88
C VAL A 333 -6.89 17.04 -0.25
N PHE A 334 -5.96 17.55 -1.06
CA PHE A 334 -4.69 18.14 -0.60
C PHE A 334 -4.69 19.68 -0.57
N SER A 335 -5.85 20.32 -0.49
CA SER A 335 -5.95 21.81 -0.52
C SER A 335 -5.15 22.51 0.60
N ASN A 336 -4.97 21.86 1.75
CA ASN A 336 -4.14 22.35 2.87
C ASN A 336 -2.66 21.93 2.77
N HIS A 337 -2.29 21.14 1.76
CA HIS A 337 -0.98 20.52 1.59
C HIS A 337 -0.57 20.56 0.11
N LEU A 338 -0.65 21.73 -0.51
CA LEU A 338 -0.42 21.91 -1.95
C LEU A 338 0.98 21.47 -2.38
N ASP A 339 2.00 21.69 -1.56
CA ASP A 339 3.36 21.25 -1.89
C ASP A 339 3.47 19.73 -2.00
N VAL A 340 2.79 18.99 -1.09
CA VAL A 340 2.70 17.53 -1.17
C VAL A 340 2.00 17.10 -2.46
N TYR A 341 0.92 17.79 -2.83
CA TYR A 341 0.21 17.48 -4.06
C TYR A 341 1.09 17.70 -5.30
N TYR A 342 1.64 18.89 -5.46
CA TYR A 342 2.34 19.30 -6.67
C TYR A 342 3.73 18.68 -6.82
N HIS A 343 4.47 18.50 -5.72
CA HIS A 343 5.82 17.94 -5.78
C HIS A 343 5.86 16.42 -5.69
N ILE A 344 4.82 15.76 -5.17
CA ILE A 344 4.81 14.30 -4.94
C ILE A 344 3.65 13.59 -5.64
N VAL A 345 2.41 13.91 -5.28
CA VAL A 345 1.23 13.18 -5.74
C VAL A 345 1.08 13.28 -7.25
N LEU A 346 1.09 14.50 -7.79
CA LEU A 346 0.86 14.77 -9.21
C LEU A 346 1.97 14.15 -10.10
N PRO A 347 3.27 14.33 -9.81
CA PRO A 347 4.33 13.69 -10.59
C PRO A 347 4.29 12.16 -10.54
N LEU A 348 4.01 11.56 -9.38
CA LEU A 348 3.92 10.10 -9.26
C LEU A 348 2.70 9.52 -10.00
N CYS A 349 1.64 10.31 -10.19
CA CYS A 349 0.54 9.94 -11.08
C CYS A 349 0.91 10.00 -12.57
N GLY A 350 2.10 10.50 -12.94
CA GLY A 350 2.52 10.65 -14.33
C GLY A 350 1.79 11.80 -15.06
N LEU A 351 1.30 12.79 -14.31
CA LEU A 351 0.57 13.93 -14.82
C LEU A 351 1.42 15.20 -14.78
N SER A 352 1.19 16.10 -15.73
CA SER A 352 1.75 17.45 -15.72
C SER A 352 0.82 18.46 -15.02
N TYR A 353 1.32 19.67 -14.77
CA TYR A 353 0.48 20.78 -14.30
C TYR A 353 -0.67 21.09 -15.28
N ASP A 354 -0.44 20.94 -16.59
CA ASP A 354 -1.46 21.22 -17.61
C ASP A 354 -2.54 20.13 -17.65
N ASP A 355 -2.19 18.88 -17.32
CA ASP A 355 -3.16 17.78 -17.15
C ASP A 355 -4.00 17.90 -15.87
N SER A 356 -3.64 18.86 -14.99
CA SER A 356 -4.36 19.17 -13.76
C SER A 356 -5.40 20.29 -13.94
N ILE A 357 -5.48 20.91 -15.13
CA ILE A 357 -6.41 22.00 -15.50
C ILE A 357 -7.70 21.48 -16.16
#